data_AF-A0A5E4K589-F1
#
_entry.id   AF-A0A5E4K589-F1
#
_cell.length_a   1.000
_cell.length_b   1.000
_cell.length_c   1.000
_cell.angle_alpha   90.00
_cell.angle_beta   90.00
_cell.angle_gamma   90.00
#
_symmetry.space_group_name_H-M   'P 1'
#
loop_
_entity.id
_entity.type
_entity.pdbx_description
1 polymer ?
#
loop_
_entity_poly.entity_id
_entity_poly.type
_entity_poly.pdbx_seq_one_letter_code
_entity_poly.pdbx_strand_id
1 'polypeptide(L)' 'MENIDQNRCMDCEAELGGRKRYPIYSSRLAVLGYRCEACHEKSKSPAARKREEEISRLTKEIPKLENVNQDIRRALVK' A
#
# COMPACT_ATOMS: atom_id res chain seq x y z
N MET A 1 -31.66 7.62 -9.71
CA MET A 1 -30.51 6.70 -9.62
C MET A 1 -29.90 6.90 -8.26
N GLU A 2 -30.25 6.06 -7.30
CA GLU A 2 -29.63 6.09 -5.97
C GLU A 2 -28.16 5.71 -6.13
N ASN A 3 -27.27 6.57 -5.62
CA ASN A 3 -25.81 6.44 -5.70
C ASN A 3 -25.33 5.30 -4.78
N ILE A 4 -25.61 4.06 -5.15
CA ILE A 4 -25.31 2.87 -4.34
C ILE A 4 -23.78 2.67 -4.17
N ASP A 5 -22.96 3.25 -5.05
CA ASP A 5 -21.49 3.17 -4.97
C ASP A 5 -20.83 4.15 -3.97
N GLN A 6 -21.53 5.18 -3.48
CA GLN A 6 -20.91 6.16 -2.58
C GLN A 6 -20.69 5.64 -1.15
N ASN A 7 -21.25 4.47 -0.83
CA ASN A 7 -21.19 3.87 0.49
C ASN A 7 -20.33 2.61 0.52
N ARG A 8 -19.46 2.37 -0.46
CA ARG A 8 -18.56 1.20 -0.44
C ARG A 8 -17.10 1.61 -0.60
N CYS A 9 -16.22 0.85 0.03
CA CYS A 9 -14.79 1.03 -0.10
C CYS A 9 -14.35 0.62 -1.51
N MET A 10 -13.63 1.49 -2.22
CA MET A 10 -13.15 1.21 -3.58
C MET A 10 -12.19 0.00 -3.67
N ASP A 11 -11.49 -0.34 -2.59
CA ASP A 11 -10.48 -1.41 -2.59
C ASP A 11 -10.97 -2.74 -2.01
N CYS A 12 -11.89 -2.72 -1.03
CA CYS A 12 -12.33 -3.93 -0.32
C CYS A 12 -13.85 -4.12 -0.29
N GLU A 13 -14.61 -3.25 -0.97
CA GLU A 13 -16.07 -3.26 -1.09
C GLU A 13 -16.85 -3.19 0.23
N ALA A 14 -16.15 -3.04 1.36
CA ALA A 14 -16.76 -2.90 2.68
C ALA A 14 -17.73 -1.71 2.70
N GLU A 15 -18.89 -1.93 3.32
CA GLU A 15 -19.89 -0.89 3.48
C GLU A 15 -19.37 0.22 4.41
N LEU A 16 -19.38 1.44 3.90
CA LEU A 16 -18.91 2.64 4.56
C LEU A 16 -20.11 3.31 5.24
N GLY A 17 -20.63 2.77 6.32
CA GLY A 17 -21.64 3.44 7.14
C GLY A 17 -21.01 4.49 8.07
N GLY A 18 -21.51 5.74 8.05
CA GLY A 18 -21.16 6.76 9.06
C GLY A 18 -19.90 7.62 8.81
N ARG A 19 -19.43 8.30 9.88
CA ARG A 19 -18.52 9.49 9.85
C ARG A 19 -17.07 9.25 9.41
N LYS A 20 -16.62 8.00 9.21
CA LYS A 20 -15.23 7.68 8.85
C LYS A 20 -15.10 7.16 7.42
N ARG A 21 -15.48 8.00 6.45
CA ARG A 21 -15.23 7.76 5.02
C ARG A 21 -14.06 8.62 4.58
N TYR A 22 -13.06 8.01 3.96
CA TYR A 22 -11.89 8.74 3.48
C TYR A 22 -12.02 8.97 1.98
N PRO A 23 -12.22 10.21 1.51
CA PRO A 23 -12.36 10.50 0.09
C PRO A 23 -11.05 10.22 -0.67
N ILE A 24 -11.16 9.63 -1.85
CA ILE A 24 -10.08 9.51 -2.82
C ILE A 24 -10.24 10.67 -3.80
N TYR A 25 -9.21 11.50 -3.93
CA TYR A 25 -9.21 12.62 -4.85
C TYR A 25 -8.44 12.31 -6.13
N SER A 26 -8.93 12.83 -7.26
CA SER A 26 -8.19 12.92 -8.52
C SER A 26 -7.10 14.01 -8.45
N SER A 27 -6.26 14.09 -9.48
CA SER A 27 -5.29 15.18 -9.66
C SER A 27 -5.95 16.57 -9.74
N ARG A 28 -7.23 16.64 -10.14
CA ARG A 28 -8.03 17.86 -10.19
C ARG A 28 -8.83 18.11 -8.90
N LEU A 29 -8.51 17.41 -7.82
CA LEU A 29 -9.20 17.49 -6.51
C LEU A 29 -10.69 17.10 -6.54
N ALA A 30 -11.18 16.45 -7.61
CA ALA A 30 -12.51 15.87 -7.64
C ALA A 30 -12.53 14.54 -6.86
N VAL A 31 -13.57 14.30 -6.05
CA VAL A 31 -13.76 13.03 -5.32
C VAL A 31 -14.13 11.93 -6.33
N LEU A 32 -13.30 10.90 -6.40
CA LEU A 32 -13.50 9.73 -7.26
C LEU A 32 -14.21 8.57 -6.55
N GLY A 33 -14.16 8.55 -5.21
CA GLY A 33 -14.74 7.49 -4.40
C GLY A 33 -14.31 7.59 -2.94
N TYR A 34 -14.57 6.55 -2.16
CA TYR A 34 -14.27 6.52 -0.73
C TYR A 34 -13.53 5.24 -0.31
N ARG A 35 -12.75 5.33 0.77
CA ARG A 35 -12.07 4.22 1.45
C ARG A 35 -12.51 4.08 2.89
N CYS A 36 -12.44 2.86 3.42
CA CYS A 36 -12.52 2.60 4.86
C CYS A 36 -11.18 2.94 5.53
N GLU A 37 -11.20 3.08 6.86
CA GLU A 37 -10.01 3.34 7.70
C GLU A 37 -8.88 2.31 7.42
N ALA A 38 -9.23 1.03 7.25
CA ALA A 38 -8.28 -0.03 6.96
C ALA A 38 -7.58 0.11 5.59
N CYS A 39 -8.28 0.60 4.56
CA CYS A 39 -7.71 0.81 3.22
C CYS A 39 -7.07 2.19 3.07
N HIS A 40 -7.47 3.17 3.89
CA HIS A 40 -6.90 4.50 3.89
C HIS A 40 -5.49 4.52 4.50
N GLU A 41 -5.29 3.81 5.60
CA GLU A 41 -3.95 3.60 6.17
C GLU A 41 -3.13 2.78 5.16
N LYS A 42 -2.24 3.46 4.41
CA LYS A 42 -1.49 2.90 3.28
C LYS A 42 -0.82 1.55 3.56
N SER A 43 -0.44 1.27 4.81
CA SER A 43 0.19 0.03 5.27
C SER A 43 -0.79 -1.13 5.58
N LYS A 44 -2.09 -0.88 5.63
CA LYS A 44 -3.11 -1.88 5.99
C LYS A 44 -4.04 -2.27 4.85
N SER A 45 -4.01 -1.55 3.73
CA SER A 45 -4.89 -1.89 2.60
C SER A 45 -4.54 -3.29 2.04
N PRO A 46 -5.54 -4.15 1.77
CA PRO A 46 -5.30 -5.46 1.15
C PRO A 46 -4.55 -5.36 -0.18
N ALA A 47 -4.79 -4.29 -0.94
CA ALA A 47 -4.10 -4.00 -2.19
C ALA A 47 -2.61 -3.68 -1.98
N ALA A 48 -2.24 -2.93 -0.93
CA ALA A 48 -0.84 -2.67 -0.59
C ALA A 48 -0.14 -3.96 -0.17
N ARG A 49 -0.77 -4.78 0.67
CA ARG A 49 -0.22 -6.08 1.08
C ARG A 49 0.03 -7.01 -0.12
N LYS A 50 -0.90 -7.08 -1.07
CA LYS A 50 -0.70 -7.85 -2.32
C LYS A 50 0.49 -7.34 -3.14
N ARG A 51 0.65 -6.01 -3.28
CA ARG A 51 1.81 -5.43 -3.98
C ARG A 51 3.12 -5.71 -3.25
N GLU A 52 3.14 -5.61 -1.93
CA GLU A 52 4.31 -5.93 -1.11
C GLU A 52 4.68 -7.40 -1.22
N GLU A 53 3.71 -8.31 -1.20
CA GLU A 53 3.93 -9.74 -1.43
C GLU A 53 4.43 -10.05 -2.85
N GLU A 54 3.96 -9.33 -3.86
CA GLU A 54 4.42 -9.47 -5.24
C GLU A 54 5.85 -8.96 -5.41
N ILE A 55 6.16 -7.78 -4.85
CA ILE A 55 7.52 -7.24 -4.81
C ILE A 55 8.44 -8.18 -4.03
N SER A 56 7.99 -8.71 -2.89
CA SER A 56 8.76 -9.66 -2.09
C SER A 56 9.06 -10.94 -2.85
N ARG A 57 8.11 -11.45 -3.64
CA ARG A 57 8.32 -12.60 -4.53
C ARG A 57 9.33 -12.30 -5.63
N LEU A 58 9.19 -11.16 -6.32
CA LEU A 58 10.09 -10.75 -7.40
C LEU A 58 11.53 -10.51 -6.91
N THR A 59 11.68 -9.98 -5.70
CA THR A 59 12.98 -9.66 -5.11
C THR A 59 13.64 -10.84 -4.41
N LYS A 60 12.92 -11.96 -4.22
CA LYS A 60 13.41 -13.16 -3.51
C LYS A 60 14.54 -13.87 -4.26
N GLU A 61 14.54 -13.78 -5.58
CA GLU A 61 15.53 -14.40 -6.47
C GLU A 61 16.68 -13.44 -6.83
N ILE A 62 16.59 -12.17 -6.44
CA ILE A 62 17.68 -11.22 -6.67
C ILE A 62 18.82 -11.59 -5.71
N PRO A 63 20.01 -11.96 -6.21
CA PRO A 63 21.16 -12.19 -5.37
C PRO A 63 21.37 -10.96 -4.51
N LYS A 64 21.41 -11.13 -3.18
CA LYS A 64 21.80 -10.05 -2.29
C LYS A 64 23.22 -9.66 -2.68
N LEU A 65 23.38 -8.47 -3.25
CA LEU A 65 24.70 -7.92 -3.52
C LEU A 65 25.47 -7.94 -2.20
N GLU A 66 26.52 -8.74 -2.12
CA GLU A 66 27.46 -8.67 -1.01
C GLU A 66 28.02 -7.25 -1.01
N ASN A 67 27.76 -6.54 0.08
CA ASN A 67 28.16 -5.16 0.21
C ASN A 67 29.68 -5.14 0.38
N VAL A 68 30.42 -5.02 -0.72
CA VAL A 68 31.89 -5.02 -0.77
C VAL A 68 32.51 -4.02 0.24
N ASN A 69 31.79 -2.94 0.57
CA ASN A 69 32.24 -1.96 1.57
C ASN A 69 32.13 -2.44 3.03
N GLN A 70 31.27 -3.41 3.36
CA GLN A 70 31.22 -4.00 4.70
C GLN A 70 32.42 -4.90 5.00
N ASP A 71 32.96 -5.61 3.99
CA ASP A 71 34.13 -6.46 4.16
C ASP A 71 35.42 -5.65 4.36
N ILE A 72 35.56 -4.51 3.68
CA ILE A 72 36.72 -3.61 3.89
C ILE A 72 36.78 -3.16 5.36
N ARG A 73 35.63 -2.82 5.97
CA ARG A 73 35.59 -2.43 7.39
C ARG A 73 35.90 -3.57 8.35
N ARG A 74 35.57 -4.83 8.00
CA ARG A 74 35.95 -6.00 8.80
C ARG A 74 37.43 -6.34 8.64
N ALA A 75 38.00 -6.14 7.46
CA ALA A 75 39.40 -6.40 7.16
C ALA A 75 40.35 -5.39 7.86
N LEU A 76 39.90 -4.16 8.09
CA LEU A 76 40.68 -3.10 8.74
C LEU A 76 40.72 -3.20 10.29
N VAL A 77 40.04 -4.17 10.90
CA VAL A 77 39.97 -4.37 12.36
C VAL A 77 40.80 -5.59 12.82
N LYS A 78 41.66 -6.15 11.95
CA LYS A 78 42.70 -7.12 12.32
C LYS A 78 44.08 -6.47 12.29
#